data_AF-A0A3P7JRZ3-F1
#
_entry.id   AF-A0A3P7JRZ3-F1
#
_cell.length_a   1.000
_cell.length_b   1.000
_cell.length_c   1.000
_cell.angle_alpha   90.00
_cell.angle_beta   90.00
_cell.angle_gamma   90.00
#
_symmetry.space_group_name_H-M   'P 1'
#
loop_
_entity.id
_entity.type
_entity.pdbx_description
1 polymer ?
#
loop_
_entity_poly.entity_id
_entity_poly.type
_entity_poly.pdbx_seq_one_letter_code
_entity_poly.pdbx_strand_id
1 'polypeptide(L)'
;MQMHNDSVKALDVRRMQTPIDTRPHYIVRRYAELTCAFLVVTESSGREVGQKMEAILESCEDAVEQLLLRMSATLPSPRDRLVFLINNYDLTLSIIDVNKLTAVVQSFSANWRRSIDAINGEVVKSFTNFKNGTNILQAVFTQLVQYVQRFTKLVSHEIFRDNPARNDMVNIHHILVELKKYKPVY
;
A
#
# COMPACT_ATOMS: atom_id res chain seq x y z
N MET A 1 -22.99 1.91 -3.42
CA MET A 1 -22.16 1.22 -4.43
C MET A 1 -22.98 0.51 -5.49
N GLN A 2 -24.04 -0.24 -5.12
CA GLN A 2 -24.94 -0.91 -6.08
C GLN A 2 -25.34 -0.01 -7.27
N MET A 3 -25.98 1.14 -7.03
CA MET A 3 -26.42 2.05 -8.10
C MET A 3 -25.27 2.60 -8.97
N HIS A 4 -24.05 2.72 -8.42
CA HIS A 4 -22.90 3.19 -9.19
C HIS A 4 -22.39 2.09 -10.13
N ASN A 5 -22.26 0.87 -9.61
CA ASN A 5 -21.89 -0.29 -10.41
C ASN A 5 -22.96 -0.60 -11.48
N ASP A 6 -24.23 -0.45 -11.15
CA ASP A 6 -25.33 -0.61 -12.10
C ASP A 6 -25.26 0.44 -13.22
N SER A 7 -24.94 1.69 -12.88
CA SER A 7 -24.70 2.74 -13.88
C SER A 7 -23.51 2.45 -14.79
N VAL A 8 -22.43 1.86 -14.25
CA VAL A 8 -21.25 1.46 -15.04
C VAL A 8 -21.55 0.26 -15.93
N LYS A 9 -22.33 -0.70 -15.43
CA LYS A 9 -22.79 -1.85 -16.21
C LYS A 9 -23.73 -1.43 -17.34
N ALA A 10 -24.65 -0.50 -17.10
CA ALA A 10 -25.58 0.02 -18.10
C ALA A 10 -24.96 1.04 -19.08
N LEU A 11 -23.72 1.48 -18.84
CA LEU A 11 -23.06 2.49 -19.64
C LEU A 11 -22.81 2.02 -21.08
N ASP A 12 -23.29 2.80 -22.05
CA ASP A 12 -22.95 2.62 -23.46
C ASP A 12 -21.58 3.25 -23.76
N VAL A 13 -20.58 2.39 -23.91
CA VAL A 13 -19.19 2.79 -24.18
C VAL A 13 -19.02 3.57 -25.48
N ARG A 14 -19.93 3.42 -26.46
CA ARG A 14 -19.84 4.12 -27.75
C ARG A 14 -20.35 5.55 -27.68
N ARG A 15 -21.11 5.89 -26.64
CA ARG A 15 -21.71 7.21 -26.42
C ARG A 15 -20.98 8.03 -25.35
N MET A 16 -19.80 7.57 -24.92
CA MET A 16 -19.00 8.27 -23.93
C MET A 16 -18.50 9.61 -24.49
N GLN A 17 -18.57 10.66 -23.67
CA GLN A 17 -18.07 11.98 -24.04
C GLN A 17 -16.55 11.98 -24.23
N THR A 18 -15.85 11.17 -23.43
CA THR A 18 -14.40 11.02 -23.54
C THR A 18 -14.09 9.98 -24.61
N PRO A 19 -13.31 10.33 -25.65
CA PRO A 19 -12.90 9.37 -26.66
C PRO A 19 -12.04 8.27 -26.01
N ILE A 20 -12.31 7.03 -26.41
CA ILE A 20 -11.54 5.87 -25.96
C ILE A 20 -10.33 5.77 -26.88
N ASP A 21 -9.14 5.89 -26.29
CA ASP A 21 -7.85 5.67 -26.94
C ASP A 21 -7.03 4.67 -26.12
N THR A 22 -5.72 4.59 -26.35
CA THR A 22 -4.84 3.65 -25.64
C THR A 22 -4.46 4.11 -24.22
N ARG A 23 -4.80 5.34 -23.79
CA ARG A 23 -4.42 5.88 -22.48
C ARG A 23 -5.33 5.34 -21.37
N PRO A 24 -4.87 5.37 -20.10
CA PRO A 24 -5.71 4.99 -18.97
C PRO A 24 -6.97 5.85 -18.88
N HIS A 25 -8.12 5.23 -18.63
CA HIS A 25 -9.39 5.92 -18.54
C HIS A 25 -9.68 6.41 -17.12
N TYR A 26 -10.23 7.61 -16.97
CA TYR A 26 -10.44 8.22 -15.65
C TYR A 26 -11.41 7.43 -14.76
N ILE A 27 -12.38 6.72 -15.33
CA ILE A 27 -13.29 5.86 -14.54
C ILE A 27 -12.50 4.76 -13.85
N VAL A 28 -11.53 4.16 -14.53
CA VAL A 28 -10.67 3.11 -13.98
C VAL A 28 -9.82 3.65 -12.83
N ARG A 29 -9.24 4.86 -13.01
CA ARG A 29 -8.56 5.58 -11.92
C ARG A 29 -9.46 5.72 -10.68
N ARG A 30 -10.70 6.18 -10.85
CA ARG A 30 -11.62 6.42 -9.71
C ARG A 30 -11.95 5.14 -8.97
N TYR A 31 -12.13 4.03 -9.69
CA TYR A 31 -12.34 2.73 -9.06
C TYR A 31 -11.09 2.25 -8.32
N ALA A 32 -9.90 2.39 -8.90
CA ALA A 32 -8.65 2.05 -8.24
C ALA A 32 -8.44 2.87 -6.95
N GLU A 33 -8.68 4.18 -7.00
CA GLU A 33 -8.63 5.07 -5.83
C GLU A 33 -9.63 4.66 -4.75
N LEU A 34 -10.85 4.29 -5.14
CA LEU A 34 -11.89 3.84 -4.22
C LEU A 34 -11.55 2.51 -3.55
N THR A 35 -11.20 1.48 -4.34
CA THR A 35 -10.74 0.18 -3.82
C THR A 35 -9.63 0.37 -2.81
N CYS A 36 -8.70 1.26 -3.14
CA CYS A 36 -7.59 1.54 -2.28
C CYS A 36 -7.96 2.25 -0.98
N ALA A 37 -8.84 3.26 -1.04
CA ALA A 37 -9.35 3.93 0.15
C ALA A 37 -10.00 2.92 1.12
N PHE A 38 -10.72 1.92 0.61
CA PHE A 38 -11.30 0.86 1.43
C PHE A 38 -10.24 -0.05 2.08
N LEU A 39 -9.21 -0.45 1.33
CA LEU A 39 -8.10 -1.23 1.88
C LEU A 39 -7.40 -0.47 3.02
N VAL A 40 -7.13 0.83 2.82
CA VAL A 40 -6.51 1.69 3.84
C VAL A 40 -7.40 1.84 5.08
N VAL A 41 -8.71 2.09 4.91
CA VAL A 41 -9.65 2.20 6.05
C VAL A 41 -9.70 0.90 6.84
N THR A 42 -9.71 -0.24 6.16
CA THR A 42 -9.70 -1.56 6.80
C THR A 42 -8.45 -1.73 7.66
N GLU A 43 -7.27 -1.54 7.07
CA GLU A 43 -5.99 -1.66 7.77
C GLU A 43 -5.89 -0.69 8.96
N SER A 44 -6.31 0.57 8.77
CA SER A 44 -6.29 1.62 9.79
C SER A 44 -7.23 1.32 10.96
N SER A 45 -8.36 0.66 10.70
CA SER A 45 -9.35 0.34 11.73
C SER A 45 -8.95 -0.84 12.61
N GLY A 46 -7.93 -1.62 12.21
CA GLY A 46 -7.52 -2.85 12.87
C GLY A 46 -8.58 -3.95 12.86
N ARG A 47 -9.63 -3.80 12.03
CA ARG A 47 -10.70 -4.77 11.86
C ARG A 47 -10.49 -5.51 10.55
N GLU A 48 -10.79 -6.80 10.54
CA GLU A 48 -10.83 -7.56 9.29
C GLU A 48 -11.91 -7.03 8.35
N VAL A 49 -11.69 -7.16 7.05
CA VAL A 49 -12.70 -6.85 6.03
C VAL A 49 -13.88 -7.79 6.28
N GLY A 50 -15.01 -7.26 6.72
CA GLY A 50 -16.21 -8.08 6.87
C GLY A 50 -16.73 -8.55 5.50
N GLN A 51 -17.38 -9.72 5.46
CA GLN A 51 -17.93 -10.33 4.23
C GLN A 51 -18.74 -9.37 3.33
N LYS A 52 -19.46 -8.42 3.92
CA LYS A 52 -20.21 -7.40 3.17
C LYS A 52 -19.30 -6.47 2.37
N MET A 53 -18.15 -6.12 2.91
CA MET A 53 -17.17 -5.26 2.25
C MET A 53 -16.42 -6.02 1.17
N GLU A 54 -16.04 -7.28 1.43
CA GLU A 54 -15.44 -8.16 0.41
C GLU A 54 -16.36 -8.28 -0.81
N ALA A 55 -17.65 -8.55 -0.60
CA ALA A 55 -18.64 -8.64 -1.68
C ALA A 55 -18.80 -7.32 -2.47
N ILE A 56 -18.62 -6.16 -1.82
CA ILE A 56 -18.67 -4.87 -2.51
C ILE A 56 -17.41 -4.69 -3.37
N LEU A 57 -16.24 -5.04 -2.86
CA LEU A 57 -14.97 -4.93 -3.59
C LEU A 57 -14.97 -5.86 -4.81
N GLU A 58 -15.36 -7.12 -4.63
CA GLU A 58 -15.50 -8.09 -5.71
C GLU A 58 -16.48 -7.59 -6.79
N SER A 59 -17.63 -7.04 -6.37
CA SER A 59 -18.59 -6.45 -7.32
C SER A 59 -18.03 -5.23 -8.07
N CYS A 60 -17.15 -4.46 -7.45
CA CYS A 60 -16.49 -3.32 -8.10
C CYS A 60 -15.41 -3.78 -9.08
N GLU A 61 -14.61 -4.78 -8.70
CA GLU A 61 -13.61 -5.41 -9.56
C GLU A 61 -14.24 -5.97 -10.85
N ASP A 62 -15.31 -6.75 -10.70
CA ASP A 62 -16.10 -7.28 -11.82
C ASP A 62 -16.63 -6.17 -12.74
N ALA A 63 -17.16 -5.09 -12.16
CA ALA A 63 -17.74 -3.99 -12.93
C ALA A 63 -16.68 -3.25 -13.76
N VAL A 64 -15.48 -3.06 -13.19
CA VAL A 64 -14.35 -2.39 -13.86
C VAL A 64 -13.76 -3.29 -14.94
N GLU A 65 -13.57 -4.57 -14.66
CA GLU A 65 -13.05 -5.52 -15.64
C GLU A 65 -13.99 -5.59 -16.86
N GLN A 66 -15.29 -5.74 -16.64
CA GLN A 66 -16.27 -5.74 -17.72
C GLN A 66 -16.31 -4.41 -18.47
N LEU A 67 -16.13 -3.27 -17.80
CA LEU A 67 -16.01 -1.97 -18.46
C LEU A 67 -14.76 -1.92 -19.34
N LEU A 68 -13.60 -2.32 -18.84
CA LEU A 68 -12.33 -2.34 -19.57
C LEU A 68 -12.41 -3.21 -20.82
N LEU A 69 -13.00 -4.39 -20.72
CA LEU A 69 -13.19 -5.28 -21.86
C LEU A 69 -14.11 -4.65 -22.91
N ARG A 70 -15.26 -4.08 -22.51
CA ARG A 70 -16.17 -3.38 -23.43
C ARG A 70 -15.51 -2.17 -24.10
N MET A 71 -14.76 -1.37 -23.35
CA MET A 71 -14.02 -0.22 -23.86
C MET A 71 -12.94 -0.65 -24.85
N SER A 72 -12.12 -1.65 -24.50
CA SER A 72 -11.08 -2.15 -25.39
C SER A 72 -11.66 -2.70 -26.70
N ALA A 73 -12.83 -3.34 -26.67
CA ALA A 73 -13.52 -3.85 -27.86
C ALA A 73 -13.97 -2.74 -28.83
N THR A 74 -14.05 -1.49 -28.39
CA THR A 74 -14.34 -0.35 -29.26
C THR A 74 -13.15 0.08 -30.11
N LEU A 75 -11.92 -0.30 -29.71
CA LEU A 75 -10.71 0.05 -30.45
C LEU A 75 -10.56 -0.82 -31.71
N PRO A 76 -10.15 -0.24 -32.85
CA PRO A 76 -10.15 -0.93 -34.14
C PRO A 76 -9.06 -2.02 -34.23
N SER A 77 -7.87 -1.75 -33.69
CA SER A 77 -6.71 -2.62 -33.80
C SER A 77 -6.57 -3.54 -32.57
N PRO A 78 -6.39 -4.86 -32.74
CA PRO A 78 -6.11 -5.78 -31.62
C PRO A 78 -4.91 -5.35 -30.78
N ARG A 79 -3.88 -4.77 -31.40
CA ARG A 79 -2.73 -4.20 -30.70
C ARG A 79 -3.15 -3.09 -29.75
N ASP A 80 -3.98 -2.16 -30.21
CA ASP A 80 -4.42 -1.01 -29.41
C ASP A 80 -5.32 -1.45 -28.24
N ARG A 81 -6.11 -2.53 -28.43
CA ARG A 81 -6.88 -3.15 -27.33
C ARG A 81 -5.96 -3.63 -26.21
N LEU A 82 -4.88 -4.33 -26.56
CA LEU A 82 -3.91 -4.83 -25.59
C LEU A 82 -3.16 -3.69 -24.91
N VAL A 83 -2.72 -2.68 -25.66
CA VAL A 83 -2.04 -1.50 -25.09
C VAL A 83 -2.96 -0.76 -24.12
N PHE A 84 -4.22 -0.57 -24.48
CA PHE A 84 -5.22 0.04 -23.58
C PHE A 84 -5.37 -0.75 -22.28
N LEU A 85 -5.54 -2.08 -22.37
CA LEU A 85 -5.67 -2.92 -21.18
C LEU A 85 -4.43 -2.85 -20.30
N ILE A 86 -3.23 -3.00 -20.88
CA ILE A 86 -1.94 -2.90 -20.16
C ILE A 86 -1.86 -1.57 -19.42
N ASN A 87 -2.14 -0.46 -20.09
CA ASN A 87 -2.03 0.87 -19.49
C ASN A 87 -3.02 1.07 -18.33
N ASN A 88 -4.24 0.51 -18.43
CA ASN A 88 -5.22 0.62 -17.36
C ASN A 88 -4.92 -0.30 -16.17
N TYR A 89 -4.40 -1.51 -16.41
CA TYR A 89 -3.94 -2.40 -15.34
C TYR A 89 -2.69 -1.84 -14.65
N ASP A 90 -1.71 -1.33 -15.40
CA ASP A 90 -0.54 -0.64 -14.86
C ASP A 90 -0.92 0.55 -13.98
N LEU A 91 -1.86 1.39 -14.44
CA LEU A 91 -2.42 2.46 -13.63
C LEU A 91 -3.05 1.93 -12.33
N THR A 92 -3.88 0.89 -12.42
CA THR A 92 -4.58 0.32 -11.26
C THR A 92 -3.60 -0.22 -10.23
N LEU A 93 -2.60 -0.98 -10.67
CA LEU A 93 -1.52 -1.49 -9.83
C LEU A 93 -0.74 -0.35 -9.17
N SER A 94 -0.36 0.68 -9.95
CA SER A 94 0.38 1.83 -9.42
C SER A 94 -0.38 2.55 -8.30
N ILE A 95 -1.70 2.73 -8.44
CA ILE A 95 -2.54 3.41 -7.44
C ILE A 95 -2.65 2.56 -6.16
N ILE A 96 -2.81 1.25 -6.31
CA ILE A 96 -2.93 0.33 -5.17
C ILE A 96 -1.59 0.26 -4.42
N ASP A 97 -0.47 0.13 -5.14
CA ASP A 97 0.87 0.02 -4.55
C ASP A 97 1.31 1.32 -3.86
N VAL A 98 1.03 2.48 -4.44
CA VAL A 98 1.36 3.81 -3.86
C VAL A 98 0.68 4.00 -2.50
N ASN A 99 -0.59 3.64 -2.40
CA ASN A 99 -1.36 3.83 -1.18
C ASN A 99 -1.06 2.77 -0.12
N LYS A 100 -0.79 1.51 -0.51
CA LYS A 100 -0.24 0.50 0.40
C LYS A 100 1.09 0.96 0.99
N LEU A 101 1.98 1.49 0.16
CA LEU A 101 3.23 2.08 0.65
C LEU A 101 2.97 3.22 1.64
N THR A 102 1.99 4.08 1.34
CA THR A 102 1.60 5.20 2.22
C THR A 102 1.14 4.69 3.59
N ALA A 103 0.22 3.72 3.62
CA ALA A 103 -0.27 3.13 4.86
C ALA A 103 0.86 2.50 5.70
N VAL A 104 1.75 1.74 5.06
CA VAL A 104 2.88 1.09 5.73
C VAL A 104 3.86 2.13 6.29
N VAL A 105 4.22 3.16 5.52
CA VAL A 105 5.13 4.22 5.98
C VAL A 105 4.52 5.00 7.14
N GLN A 106 3.25 5.36 7.07
CA GLN A 106 2.56 6.09 8.15
C GLN A 106 2.44 5.24 9.41
N SER A 107 2.03 3.97 9.28
CA SER A 107 1.94 3.03 10.40
C SER A 107 3.30 2.80 11.07
N PHE A 108 4.36 2.58 10.28
CA PHE A 108 5.73 2.46 10.81
C PHE A 108 6.13 3.73 11.56
N SER A 109 5.92 4.90 10.96
CA SER A 109 6.31 6.19 11.53
C SER A 109 5.58 6.52 12.84
N ALA A 110 4.33 6.09 12.98
CA ALA A 110 3.54 6.28 14.19
C ALA A 110 3.88 5.29 15.34
N ASN A 111 4.44 4.12 15.02
CA ASN A 111 4.55 3.01 15.98
C ASN A 111 5.98 2.61 16.36
N TRP A 112 7.00 2.92 15.55
CA TRP A 112 8.36 2.38 15.71
C TRP A 112 8.98 2.57 17.11
N ARG A 113 8.81 3.75 17.75
CA ARG A 113 9.34 4.01 19.11
C ARG A 113 8.70 3.08 20.14
N ARG A 114 7.37 3.03 20.14
CA ARG A 114 6.62 2.16 21.05
C ARG A 114 7.00 0.69 20.88
N SER A 115 7.24 0.24 19.64
CA SER A 115 7.70 -1.11 19.36
C SER A 115 9.10 -1.39 19.92
N ILE A 116 10.05 -0.44 19.81
CA ILE A 116 11.39 -0.58 20.39
C ILE A 116 11.31 -0.70 21.91
N ASP A 117 10.53 0.17 22.56
CA ASP A 117 10.38 0.19 24.02
C ASP A 117 9.73 -1.12 24.52
N ALA A 118 8.72 -1.62 23.79
CA ALA A 118 8.06 -2.88 24.08
C ALA A 118 9.03 -4.07 23.96
N ILE A 119 9.84 -4.14 22.89
CA ILE A 119 10.85 -5.19 22.72
C ILE A 119 11.82 -5.17 23.90
N ASN A 120 12.33 -4.01 24.30
CA ASN A 120 13.21 -3.90 25.46
C ASN A 120 12.52 -4.37 26.75
N GLY A 121 11.29 -3.93 26.99
CA GLY A 121 10.51 -4.33 28.16
C GLY A 121 10.31 -5.84 28.26
N GLU A 122 10.02 -6.50 27.13
CA GLU A 122 9.87 -7.97 27.09
C GLU A 122 11.20 -8.68 27.32
N VAL A 123 12.31 -8.22 26.71
CA VAL A 123 13.64 -8.81 26.97
C VAL A 123 14.02 -8.71 28.45
N VAL A 124 13.81 -7.56 29.09
CA VAL A 124 14.14 -7.38 30.52
C VAL A 124 13.30 -8.28 31.42
N LYS A 125 12.02 -8.53 31.07
CA LYS A 125 11.15 -9.44 31.81
C LYS A 125 11.50 -10.91 31.59
N SER A 126 11.85 -11.29 30.37
CA SER A 126 12.08 -12.69 29.99
C SER A 126 13.46 -13.21 30.37
N PHE A 127 14.47 -12.34 30.51
CA PHE A 127 15.85 -12.77 30.76
C PHE A 127 16.40 -12.17 32.06
N THR A 128 16.50 -12.99 33.11
CA THR A 128 17.08 -12.61 34.42
C THR A 128 18.58 -12.29 34.36
N ASN A 129 19.31 -12.90 33.41
CA ASN A 129 20.70 -12.54 33.15
C ASN A 129 20.76 -11.28 32.27
N PHE A 130 20.97 -10.13 32.89
CA PHE A 130 21.04 -8.82 32.23
C PHE A 130 22.05 -8.76 31.08
N LYS A 131 23.22 -9.40 31.22
CA LYS A 131 24.24 -9.44 30.16
C LYS A 131 23.73 -10.21 28.93
N ASN A 132 23.08 -11.34 29.15
CA ASN A 132 22.49 -12.13 28.08
C ASN A 132 21.29 -11.41 27.43
N GLY A 133 20.38 -10.86 28.24
CA GLY A 133 19.25 -10.07 27.74
C GLY A 133 19.71 -8.89 26.89
N THR A 134 20.72 -8.15 27.34
CA THR A 134 21.31 -7.04 26.58
C THR A 134 21.89 -7.51 25.24
N ASN A 135 22.63 -8.63 25.21
CA ASN A 135 23.17 -9.19 23.97
C ASN A 135 22.06 -9.58 22.97
N ILE A 136 20.99 -10.20 23.45
CA ILE A 136 19.81 -10.55 22.64
C ILE A 136 19.16 -9.29 22.08
N LEU A 137 18.95 -8.28 22.92
CA LEU A 137 18.37 -7.00 22.50
C LEU A 137 19.20 -6.33 21.39
N GLN A 138 20.52 -6.32 21.54
CA GLN A 138 21.43 -5.76 20.53
C GLN A 138 21.39 -6.54 19.21
N ALA A 139 21.25 -7.87 19.25
CA ALA A 139 21.09 -8.68 18.05
C ALA A 139 19.76 -8.37 17.33
N VAL A 140 18.65 -8.27 18.07
CA VAL A 140 17.33 -7.90 17.53
C VAL A 140 17.37 -6.50 16.91
N PHE A 141 17.99 -5.53 17.58
CA PHE A 141 18.15 -4.17 17.07
C PHE A 141 19.04 -4.10 15.83
N THR A 142 20.10 -4.90 15.76
CA THR A 142 20.91 -5.02 14.55
C THR A 142 20.06 -5.48 13.38
N GLN A 143 19.23 -6.51 13.59
CA GLN A 143 18.34 -7.02 12.54
C GLN A 143 17.26 -5.99 12.16
N LEU A 144 16.69 -5.27 13.13
CA LEU A 144 15.73 -4.19 12.90
C LEU A 144 16.33 -3.10 12.00
N VAL A 145 17.55 -2.65 12.29
CA VAL A 145 18.25 -1.63 11.48
C VAL A 145 18.41 -2.11 10.03
N GLN A 146 18.76 -3.38 9.79
CA GLN A 146 18.85 -3.92 8.43
C GLN A 146 17.50 -3.88 7.71
N TYR A 147 16.40 -4.23 8.38
CA TYR A 147 15.06 -4.15 7.81
C TYR A 147 14.66 -2.71 7.48
N VAL A 148 14.94 -1.76 8.38
CA VAL A 148 14.70 -0.33 8.15
C VAL A 148 15.50 0.20 6.97
N GLN A 149 16.76 -0.20 6.81
CA GLN A 149 17.58 0.17 5.64
C GLN A 149 16.99 -0.34 4.34
N ARG A 150 16.57 -1.61 4.29
CA ARG A 150 15.93 -2.20 3.12
C ARG A 150 14.61 -1.48 2.81
N PHE A 151 13.80 -1.21 3.83
CA PHE A 151 12.55 -0.49 3.67
C PHE A 151 12.76 0.94 3.15
N THR A 152 13.74 1.67 3.68
CA THR A 152 14.10 3.02 3.18
C THR A 152 14.54 3.00 1.71
N LYS A 153 15.30 1.96 1.30
CA LYS A 153 15.67 1.77 -0.12
C LYS A 153 14.46 1.50 -1.01
N LEU A 154 13.51 0.67 -0.55
CA LEU A 154 12.28 0.38 -1.28
C LEU A 154 11.42 1.64 -1.47
N VAL A 155 11.22 2.42 -0.39
CA VAL A 155 10.51 3.72 -0.43
C VAL A 155 11.20 4.70 -1.39
N SER A 156 12.51 4.56 -1.62
CA SER A 156 13.28 5.44 -2.51
C SER A 156 13.27 5.02 -3.98
N HIS A 157 12.61 3.90 -4.33
CA HIS A 157 12.55 3.39 -5.69
C HIS A 157 11.78 4.33 -6.63
N GLU A 158 12.14 4.35 -7.93
CA GLU A 158 11.57 5.28 -8.93
C GLU A 158 10.06 5.13 -9.11
N ILE A 159 9.53 3.91 -8.92
CA ILE A 159 8.08 3.62 -8.98
C ILE A 159 7.26 4.43 -7.96
N PHE A 160 7.91 4.90 -6.89
CA PHE A 160 7.26 5.70 -5.85
C PHE A 160 7.67 7.17 -5.92
N ARG A 161 8.34 7.61 -6.99
CA ARG A 161 8.94 8.95 -7.08
C ARG A 161 8.00 10.07 -6.64
N ASP A 162 6.75 10.00 -7.09
CA ASP A 162 5.72 11.02 -6.86
C ASP A 162 4.84 10.74 -5.63
N ASN A 163 5.16 9.70 -4.85
CA ASN A 163 4.41 9.37 -3.63
C ASN A 163 4.83 10.29 -2.45
N PRO A 164 3.91 11.08 -1.88
CA PRO A 164 4.23 12.00 -0.79
C PRO A 164 4.68 11.29 0.49
N ALA A 165 4.25 10.04 0.72
CA ALA A 165 4.60 9.26 1.91
C ALA A 165 6.10 9.04 2.07
N ARG A 166 6.88 9.18 0.99
CA ARG A 166 8.35 9.11 1.04
C ARG A 166 8.95 10.13 2.01
N ASN A 167 8.30 11.28 2.16
CA ASN A 167 8.75 12.34 3.06
C ASN A 167 8.44 12.04 4.53
N ASP A 168 7.47 11.16 4.79
CA ASP A 168 7.06 10.78 6.14
C ASP A 168 7.97 9.67 6.72
N MET A 169 8.79 9.03 5.87
CA MET A 169 9.66 7.94 6.28
C MET A 169 10.68 8.38 7.33
N VAL A 170 10.69 7.69 8.47
CA VAL A 170 11.58 8.00 9.59
C VAL A 170 13.03 7.86 9.16
N ASN A 171 13.81 8.93 9.36
CA ASN A 171 15.23 8.90 9.11
C ASN A 171 15.91 7.83 9.97
N ILE A 172 16.65 6.93 9.32
CA ILE A 172 17.39 5.85 9.99
C ILE A 172 18.31 6.36 11.11
N HIS A 173 18.85 7.57 11.00
CA HIS A 173 19.68 8.16 12.05
C HIS A 173 18.90 8.41 13.34
N HIS A 174 17.62 8.82 13.25
CA HIS A 174 16.77 8.97 14.43
C HIS A 174 16.54 7.64 15.12
N ILE A 175 16.35 6.56 14.36
CA ILE A 175 16.19 5.21 14.90
C ILE A 175 17.50 4.80 15.60
N LEU A 176 18.65 4.99 14.95
CA LEU A 176 19.96 4.68 15.55
C LEU A 176 20.23 5.46 16.84
N VAL A 177 19.84 6.74 16.91
CA VAL A 177 19.96 7.55 18.13
C VAL A 177 19.09 6.99 19.25
N GLU A 178 17.86 6.57 18.94
CA GLU A 178 16.96 5.97 19.93
C GLU A 178 17.50 4.63 20.45
N LEU A 179 18.02 3.79 19.56
CA LEU A 179 18.61 2.49 19.93
C LEU A 179 19.85 2.64 20.83
N LYS A 180 20.58 3.77 20.77
CA LYS A 180 21.73 4.03 21.65
C LYS A 180 21.35 4.13 23.12
N LYS A 181 20.09 4.45 23.45
CA LYS A 181 19.60 4.52 24.85
C LYS A 181 19.65 3.16 25.56
N TYR A 182 19.64 2.08 24.78
CA TYR A 182 19.62 0.69 25.25
C TYR A 182 20.99 0.01 25.19
N LYS A 183 22.07 0.79 25.06
CA LYS A 183 23.42 0.24 25.06
C LYS A 183 23.77 -0.40 26.40
N PRO A 184 24.63 -1.43 26.40
CA PRO A 184 25.13 -2.00 27.64
C PRO A 184 25.84 -0.94 28.47
N VAL A 185 25.44 -0.79 29.73
CA VAL A 185 26.21 -0.06 30.74
C VAL A 185 27.04 -1.10 31.47
N TYR A 186 28.32 -1.21 31.13
CA TYR A 186 29.30 -2.03 31.83
C TYR A 186 30.26 -1.13 32.59
#